data_AF-A0A929PIU6-F1
#
_entry.id   AF-A0A929PIU6-F1
#
_cell.length_a   1.000
_cell.length_b   1.000
_cell.length_c   1.000
_cell.angle_alpha   90.00
_cell.angle_beta   90.00
_cell.angle_gamma   90.00
#
_symmetry.space_group_name_H-M   'P 1'
#
loop_
_entity.id
_entity.type
_entity.pdbx_description
1 polymer ?
#
loop_
_entity_poly.entity_id
_entity_poly.type
_entity_poly.pdbx_seq_one_letter_code
_entity_poly.pdbx_strand_id
1 'polypeptide(L)' 'MKWIDFKTGFRDFWNEFKRVKFGLFGLILLFIFILAILINPYIVPFPEASSRWRDITYWEDNPVSAPPVWVNWFSS' A
#
# COMPACT_ATOMS: atom_id res chain seq x y z
N MET A 1 -32.39 2.85 17.52
CA MET A 1 -31.89 4.21 17.19
C MET A 1 -32.44 4.61 15.84
N LYS A 2 -32.98 5.83 15.70
CA LYS A 2 -33.46 6.30 14.40
C LYS A 2 -32.24 6.63 13.54
N TRP A 3 -32.32 6.37 12.23
CA TRP A 3 -31.22 6.67 11.29
C TRP A 3 -30.78 8.15 11.33
N ILE A 4 -31.73 9.03 11.65
CA ILE A 4 -31.51 10.47 11.85
C ILE A 4 -30.55 10.71 13.03
N ASP A 5 -30.72 10.01 14.15
CA ASP A 5 -29.87 10.16 15.34
C ASP A 5 -28.42 9.76 15.02
N PHE A 6 -28.25 8.70 14.22
CA PHE A 6 -26.94 8.25 13.77
C PHE A 6 -26.26 9.27 12.84
N LYS A 7 -27.00 9.82 11.88
CA LYS A 7 -26.47 10.84 10.95
C LYS A 7 -26.04 12.11 11.69
N THR A 8 -26.83 12.55 12.67
CA THR A 8 -26.49 13.70 13.52
C THR A 8 -25.24 13.41 14.35
N GLY A 9 -25.19 12.26 15.03
CA GLY A 9 -24.02 11.85 15.82
C GLY A 9 -22.73 11.77 14.99
N PHE A 10 -22.80 11.23 13.78
CA PHE A 10 -21.65 11.18 12.87
C PHE A 10 -21.21 12.58 12.43
N ARG A 11 -22.15 13.48 12.12
CA ARG A 11 -21.84 14.86 11.73
C ARG A 11 -21.15 15.62 12.86
N ASP A 12 -21.63 15.46 14.09
CA ASP A 12 -21.05 16.11 15.26
C ASP A 12 -19.66 15.60 15.55
N PHE A 13 -19.47 14.27 15.51
CA PHE A 13 -18.14 13.65 15.60
C PHE A 13 -17.18 14.21 14.53
N TRP A 14 -17.61 14.27 13.27
CA TRP A 14 -16.77 14.73 12.17
C TRP A 14 -16.37 16.20 12.32
N ASN A 15 -17.28 17.04 12.83
CA ASN A 15 -16.99 18.46 13.09
C ASN A 15 -15.95 18.62 14.20
N GLU A 16 -16.01 17.81 15.24
CA GLU A 16 -15.02 17.83 16.32
C GLU A 16 -13.67 17.23 15.89
N PHE A 17 -13.70 16.10 15.19
CA PHE A 17 -12.51 15.39 14.71
C PHE A 17 -11.62 16.30 13.83
N LYS A 18 -12.23 17.07 12.91
CA LYS A 18 -11.49 17.99 12.04
C LYS A 18 -10.79 19.14 12.78
N ARG A 19 -11.15 19.44 14.04
CA ARG A 19 -10.43 20.45 14.85
C ARG A 19 -9.03 19.96 15.25
N VAL A 20 -8.84 18.64 15.35
CA VAL A 20 -7.56 18.02 15.71
C VAL A 20 -6.73 17.81 14.44
N LYS A 21 -5.81 18.75 14.16
CA LYS A 21 -5.00 18.75 12.93
C LYS A 21 -4.20 17.45 12.72
N PHE A 22 -3.63 16.88 13.79
CA PHE A 22 -2.86 15.63 13.70
C PHE A 22 -3.72 14.42 13.31
N GLY A 23 -4.97 14.34 13.80
CA GLY A 23 -5.91 13.28 13.42
C GLY A 23 -6.27 13.35 11.94
N LEU A 24 -6.42 14.56 11.41
CA LEU A 24 -6.67 14.77 9.98
C LEU A 24 -5.48 14.31 9.12
N PHE A 25 -4.24 14.59 9.54
CA PHE A 25 -3.05 14.08 8.85
C PHE A 25 -3.01 12.55 8.80
N GLY A 26 -3.32 11.87 9.92
CA GLY A 26 -3.42 10.41 9.95
C GLY A 26 -4.48 9.87 8.98
N LEU A 27 -5.64 10.54 8.89
CA LEU A 27 -6.69 10.15 7.95
C LEU A 27 -6.28 10.36 6.48
N ILE A 28 -5.59 11.46 6.19
CA ILE A 28 -5.04 11.71 4.84
C ILE A 28 -4.03 10.61 4.48
N LEU A 29 -3.12 10.28 5.40
CA LEU A 29 -2.13 9.21 5.19
C LEU A 29 -2.78 7.85 4.97
N LEU A 30 -3.82 7.53 5.75
CA LEU A 30 -4.61 6.31 5.55
C LEU A 30 -5.25 6.29 4.16
N PHE A 31 -5.85 7.40 3.73
CA PHE A 31 -6.44 7.52 2.40
C PHE A 31 -5.40 7.31 1.29
N ILE A 32 -4.19 7.86 1.45
CA ILE A 32 -3.06 7.63 0.53
C ILE A 32 -2.70 6.14 0.46
N PHE A 33 -2.61 5.43 1.58
CA PHE A 33 -2.32 3.99 1.57
C PHE A 33 -3.43 3.16 0.92
N ILE A 34 -4.69 3.51 1.14
CA ILE A 34 -5.81 2.85 0.46
C ILE A 34 -5.70 3.05 -1.05
N LEU A 35 -5.43 4.28 -1.51
CA LEU A 35 -5.21 4.56 -2.92
C LEU A 35 -4.02 3.79 -3.49
N ALA A 36 -2.91 3.69 -2.75
CA ALA A 36 -1.74 2.93 -3.17
C ALA A 36 -2.08 1.45 -3.41
N ILE A 37 -2.94 0.85 -2.57
CA ILE A 37 -3.41 -0.54 -2.76
C ILE A 37 -4.31 -0.66 -3.99
N LEU A 38 -5.22 0.29 -4.22
CA LEU A 38 -6.12 0.26 -5.38
C LEU A 38 -5.38 0.43 -6.71
N ILE A 39 -4.32 1.24 -6.72
CA ILE A 39 -3.52 1.52 -7.93
C ILE A 39 -2.32 0.54 -8.04
N ASN A 40 -2.14 -0.37 -7.08
CA ASN A 40 -1.05 -1.35 -7.02
C ASN A 40 -0.79 -2.06 -8.37
N PRO A 41 -1.80 -2.58 -9.11
CA PRO A 41 -1.55 -3.27 -10.39
C PRO A 41 -0.92 -2.40 -11.48
N TYR A 42 -1.02 -1.08 -11.37
CA TYR A 42 -0.48 -0.12 -12.34
C TYR A 42 0.89 0.45 -11.94
N ILE A 43 1.21 0.44 -10.64
CA ILE A 43 2.45 1.03 -10.10
C ILE A 43 3.53 -0.04 -9.90
N VAL A 44 3.13 -1.26 -9.53
CA VAL A 44 4.09 -2.32 -9.21
C VAL A 44 4.50 -3.08 -10.48
N PRO A 45 5.78 -3.04 -10.86
CA PRO A 45 6.26 -3.68 -12.09
C PRO A 45 6.29 -5.21 -12.01
N PHE A 46 6.28 -5.77 -10.79
CA PHE A 46 6.33 -7.21 -10.55
C PHE A 46 5.04 -7.64 -9.85
N PRO A 47 4.04 -8.17 -10.58
CA PRO A 47 2.73 -8.53 -10.01
C PRO A 47 2.83 -9.52 -8.83
N GLU A 48 3.83 -10.40 -8.86
CA GLU A 48 4.10 -11.39 -7.82
C GLU A 48 4.70 -10.79 -6.54
N ALA A 49 5.17 -9.54 -6.59
CA ALA A 49 5.77 -8.87 -5.44
C ALA A 49 4.84 -8.88 -4.23
N SER A 50 3.54 -8.67 -4.44
CA SER A 50 2.55 -8.63 -3.37
C SER A 50 2.32 -10.00 -2.70
N SER A 51 2.33 -11.10 -3.47
CA SER A 51 2.05 -12.45 -2.97
C SER A 51 3.30 -13.16 -2.46
N ARG A 52 4.47 -12.86 -3.05
CA ARG A 52 5.76 -13.49 -2.76
C ARG A 52 6.69 -12.62 -1.94
N TRP A 53 6.28 -11.45 -1.45
CA TRP A 53 7.15 -10.55 -0.66
C TRP A 53 7.89 -11.25 0.49
N ARG A 54 7.25 -12.23 1.13
CA ARG A 54 7.81 -12.97 2.28
C ARG A 54 8.57 -14.25 1.89
N ASP A 55 8.53 -14.63 0.62
CA ASP A 55 9.13 -15.84 0.10
C ASP A 55 10.56 -15.53 -0.34
N ILE A 56 11.52 -15.65 0.57
CA ILE A 56 12.91 -15.29 0.27
C ILE A 56 13.50 -16.14 -0.87
N THR A 57 13.11 -17.42 -0.92
CA THR A 57 13.55 -18.36 -1.96
C THR A 57 13.09 -17.95 -3.36
N TYR A 58 11.92 -17.31 -3.47
CA TYR A 58 11.45 -16.73 -4.74
C TYR A 58 12.34 -15.59 -5.26
N TRP A 59 12.99 -14.84 -4.36
CA TRP A 59 13.84 -13.69 -4.73
C TRP A 59 15.32 -14.02 -4.80
N GLU A 60 15.76 -15.07 -4.10
CA GLU A 60 17.16 -15.48 -3.97
C GLU A 60 17.68 -16.10 -5.28
N ASP A 61 16.91 -17.01 -5.88
CA ASP A 61 17.32 -17.75 -7.08
C ASP A 61 16.60 -17.23 -8.33
N ASN A 62 17.29 -16.43 -9.15
CA ASN A 62 16.81 -15.88 -10.43
C ASN A 62 15.70 -14.82 -10.34
N PRO A 63 15.92 -13.67 -9.69
CA PRO A 63 15.02 -12.54 -9.89
C PRO A 63 15.01 -12.18 -11.39
N VAL A 64 13.84 -11.82 -11.94
CA VAL A 64 13.70 -11.49 -13.38
C VAL A 64 14.66 -10.38 -13.83
N SER A 65 15.10 -9.54 -12.88
CA SER A 65 16.07 -8.46 -13.08
C SER A 65 17.54 -8.87 -12.93
N ALA A 66 17.85 -10.11 -12.52
CA ALA A 66 19.23 -10.58 -12.47
C ALA A 66 19.80 -10.71 -13.89
N PRO A 67 21.08 -10.33 -14.09
CA PRO A 67 21.75 -10.59 -15.35
C PRO A 67 21.80 -12.10 -15.61
N PRO A 68 21.61 -12.54 -16.86
CA PRO A 68 21.65 -13.96 -17.20
C PRO A 68 23.02 -14.55 -16.89
N VAL A 69 23.03 -15.84 -16.51
CA VAL A 69 24.22 -16.55 -16.00
C VAL A 69 25.43 -16.51 -16.93
N TRP A 70 25.22 -16.35 -18.25
CA TRP A 70 26.30 -16.25 -19.23
C TRP A 70 27.14 -14.97 -19.11
N VAL A 71 26.65 -13.92 -18.45
CA VAL A 71 27.44 -12.68 -18.21
C VAL A 71 28.67 -13.00 -17.35
N ASN A 72 28.53 -13.92 -16.40
CA ASN A 72 29.62 -14.37 -15.53
C ASN A 72 30.59 -15.33 -16.23
N TRP A 73 30.29 -15.83 -17.44
CA TRP A 73 31.23 -16.69 -18.17
C TRP A 73 32.45 -15.92 -18.69
N PHE A 74 32.38 -14.59 -18.70
CA PHE A 74 33.43 -13.70 -19.21
C PHE A 74 34.12 -12.88 -18.11
N SER A 75 33.68 -12.98 -16.84
CA SER A 75 34.39 -12.38 -15.72
C SER A 75 35.66 -13.19 -15.42
N SER A 76 36.81 -12.51 -15.46
CA SER A 76 38.15 -13.08 -15.24
C SER A 76 38.47 -13.27 -13.76
#